data_AF-A0A6M3Y2F8-F1
#
_entry.id   AF-A0A6M3Y2F8-F1
#
_cell.length_a   1.000
_cell.length_b   1.000
_cell.length_c   1.000
_cell.angle_alpha   90.00
_cell.angle_beta   90.00
_cell.angle_gamma   90.00
#
_symmetry.space_group_name_H-M   'P 1'
#
loop_
_entity.id
_entity.type
_entity.pdbx_description
1 polymer ?
#
loop_
_entity_poly.entity_id
_entity_poly.type
_entity_poly.pdbx_seq_one_letter_code
_entity_poly.pdbx_strand_id
1 'polypeptide(L)'
;MTRSAPKCPKCKSTMHQEYGVWRCLNDSEEIEDNYARHQFYEKNKDQIIADYQAGGPRQLEAKWNMGGPAWFHLRKRWGVAKLGNRARPVPAAPINGSPPLPAWSDTWPESVQLAWLGIWISLTETKRKEVVKHE
;
A
#
# COMPACT_ATOMS: atom_id res chain seq x y z
N MET A 1 -28.78 46.48 -10.08
CA MET A 1 -28.56 45.57 -8.94
C MET A 1 -27.45 44.58 -9.32
N THR A 2 -26.23 44.77 -8.83
CA THR A 2 -25.13 43.82 -9.06
C THR A 2 -25.36 42.59 -8.19
N ARG A 3 -25.66 41.43 -8.79
CA ARG A 3 -25.76 40.16 -8.05
C ARG A 3 -24.35 39.80 -7.56
N SER A 4 -24.19 39.68 -6.25
CA SER A 4 -22.94 39.24 -5.62
C SER A 4 -22.57 37.84 -6.11
N ALA A 5 -21.29 37.61 -6.41
CA ALA A 5 -20.81 36.30 -6.83
C ALA A 5 -21.03 35.25 -5.71
N PRO A 6 -21.47 34.03 -6.04
CA PRO A 6 -21.65 32.96 -5.07
C PRO A 6 -20.31 32.55 -4.44
N LYS A 7 -20.38 32.01 -3.22
CA LYS A 7 -19.23 31.50 -2.47
C LYS A 7 -19.12 29.99 -2.61
N CYS A 8 -17.90 29.47 -2.69
CA CYS A 8 -17.66 28.03 -2.73
C CYS A 8 -18.15 27.37 -1.42
N PRO A 9 -18.92 26.26 -1.47
CA PRO A 9 -19.39 25.58 -0.27
C PRO A 9 -18.26 24.98 0.57
N LYS A 10 -17.16 24.54 -0.07
CA LYS A 10 -16.01 23.86 0.54
C LYS A 10 -15.05 24.85 1.23
N CYS A 11 -14.54 25.84 0.50
CA CYS A 11 -13.48 26.73 0.98
C CYS A 11 -13.91 28.19 1.20
N LYS A 12 -15.20 28.53 0.96
CA LYS A 12 -15.79 29.87 1.16
C LYS A 12 -15.16 30.99 0.31
N SER A 13 -14.28 30.66 -0.64
CA SER A 13 -13.72 31.60 -1.60
C SER A 13 -14.79 32.12 -2.57
N THR A 14 -14.52 33.24 -3.22
CA THR A 14 -15.40 33.78 -4.27
C THR A 14 -15.32 32.89 -5.50
N MET A 15 -16.46 32.43 -6.00
CA MET A 15 -16.50 31.66 -7.24
C MET A 15 -16.39 32.58 -8.45
N HIS A 16 -15.73 32.10 -9.49
CA HIS A 16 -15.60 32.78 -10.77
C HIS A 16 -16.50 32.09 -11.80
N GLN A 17 -17.08 32.85 -12.73
CA GLN A 17 -17.92 32.30 -13.78
C GLN A 17 -17.08 32.04 -15.02
N GLU A 18 -17.02 30.78 -15.45
CA GLU A 18 -16.29 30.34 -16.63
C GLU A 18 -17.24 29.53 -17.52
N TYR A 19 -17.42 29.94 -18.78
CA TYR A 19 -18.35 29.32 -19.73
C TYR A 19 -19.79 29.14 -19.19
N GLY A 20 -20.26 30.08 -18.35
CA GLY A 20 -21.59 30.02 -17.74
C GLY A 20 -21.68 29.14 -16.48
N VAL A 21 -20.59 28.47 -16.09
CA VAL A 21 -20.51 27.63 -14.89
C VAL A 21 -19.73 28.36 -13.80
N TRP A 22 -20.23 28.37 -12.56
CA TRP A 22 -19.48 28.88 -11.42
C TRP A 22 -18.43 27.85 -10.98
N ARG A 23 -17.16 28.23 -11.00
CA ARG A 23 -16.03 27.42 -10.51
C ARG A 23 -15.30 28.12 -9.37
N CYS A 24 -14.78 27.33 -8.46
CA CYS A 24 -13.88 27.79 -7.41
C CYS A 24 -12.44 27.64 -7.89
N LEU A 25 -11.65 28.71 -7.88
CA LEU A 25 -10.24 28.69 -8.32
C LEU A 25 -9.38 27.74 -7.48
N ASN A 26 -9.61 27.70 -6.17
CA ASN A 26 -8.88 26.78 -5.28
C ASN A 26 -9.23 25.31 -5.57
N ASP A 27 -10.46 25.04 -6.03
CA ASP A 27 -10.86 23.67 -6.38
C ASP A 27 -10.27 23.27 -7.74
N SER A 28 -10.11 24.20 -8.70
CA SER A 28 -9.47 23.90 -9.99
C SER A 28 -7.97 23.62 -9.85
N GLU A 29 -7.26 24.40 -9.03
CA GLU A 29 -5.84 24.20 -8.78
C GLU A 29 -5.59 22.88 -8.02
N GLU A 30 -6.42 22.56 -7.03
CA GLU A 30 -6.41 21.27 -6.32
C GLU A 30 -6.66 20.08 -7.28
N ILE A 31 -7.50 20.26 -8.31
CA ILE A 31 -7.77 19.23 -9.33
C ILE A 31 -6.56 19.03 -10.25
N GLU A 32 -5.92 20.10 -10.71
CA GLU A 32 -4.73 20.04 -11.56
C GLU A 32 -3.55 19.38 -10.84
N ASP A 33 -3.30 19.76 -9.58
CA ASP A 33 -2.29 19.15 -8.72
C ASP A 33 -2.55 17.67 -8.47
N ASN A 34 -3.81 17.30 -8.26
CA ASN A 34 -4.20 15.89 -8.12
C ASN A 34 -3.94 15.10 -9.40
N TYR A 35 -4.26 15.66 -10.56
CA TYR A 35 -4.05 15.00 -11.84
C TYR A 35 -2.55 14.82 -12.14
N ALA A 36 -1.74 15.87 -11.95
CA ALA A 36 -0.30 15.83 -12.12
C ALA A 36 0.35 14.78 -11.21
N ARG A 37 -0.07 14.74 -9.94
CA ARG A 37 0.39 13.75 -8.96
C ARG A 37 -0.01 12.32 -9.35
N HIS A 38 -1.22 12.12 -9.87
CA HIS A 38 -1.64 10.82 -10.41
C HIS A 38 -0.78 10.37 -11.59
N GLN A 39 -0.51 11.26 -12.55
CA GLN A 39 0.37 10.94 -13.68
C GLN A 39 1.80 10.64 -13.22
N PHE A 40 2.31 11.38 -12.23
CA PHE A 40 3.62 11.12 -11.66
C PHE A 40 3.72 9.71 -11.07
N TYR A 41 2.70 9.26 -10.33
CA TYR A 41 2.69 7.89 -9.79
C TYR A 41 2.58 6.82 -10.88
N GLU A 42 1.78 7.04 -11.92
CA GLU A 42 1.68 6.09 -13.04
C GLU A 42 3.00 5.95 -13.79
N LYS A 43 3.70 7.07 -14.05
CA LYS A 43 5.03 7.06 -14.69
C LYS A 43 6.09 6.33 -13.86
N ASN A 44 5.97 6.37 -12.53
CA ASN A 44 6.93 5.77 -11.60
C ASN A 44 6.44 4.45 -10.97
N LYS A 45 5.39 3.85 -11.53
CA LYS A 45 4.70 2.69 -10.97
C LYS A 45 5.67 1.57 -10.55
N ASP A 46 6.55 1.14 -11.45
CA ASP A 46 7.43 0.00 -11.21
C ASP A 46 8.45 0.29 -10.09
N GLN A 47 8.97 1.51 -10.03
CA GLN A 47 9.89 1.94 -8.99
C GLN A 47 9.20 2.04 -7.63
N ILE A 48 7.98 2.56 -7.58
CA ILE A 48 7.16 2.65 -6.36
C ILE A 48 6.88 1.24 -5.83
N ILE A 49 6.56 0.28 -6.70
CA ILE A 49 6.34 -1.12 -6.32
C ILE A 49 7.63 -1.74 -5.78
N ALA A 50 8.77 -1.52 -6.43
CA ALA A 50 10.06 -2.03 -5.97
C ALA A 50 10.45 -1.46 -4.60
N ASP A 51 10.29 -0.17 -4.39
CA ASP A 51 10.57 0.50 -3.11
C ASP A 51 9.65 -0.01 -1.99
N TYR A 52 8.37 -0.24 -2.29
CA TYR A 52 7.44 -0.83 -1.34
C TYR A 52 7.87 -2.24 -0.93
N GLN A 53 8.35 -3.05 -1.87
CA GLN A 53 8.85 -4.40 -1.58
C GLN A 53 10.14 -4.39 -0.76
N ALA A 54 11.02 -3.40 -0.98
CA ALA A 54 12.28 -3.26 -0.26
C ALA A 54 12.11 -2.75 1.17
N GLY A 55 11.22 -1.76 1.37
CA GLY A 55 11.18 -0.96 2.59
C GLY A 55 9.84 -0.92 3.33
N GLY A 56 8.78 -1.43 2.71
CA GLY A 56 7.42 -1.34 3.22
C GLY A 56 6.85 0.09 3.22
N PRO A 57 5.70 0.30 3.88
CA PRO A 57 4.90 1.52 3.73
C PRO A 57 5.57 2.78 4.31
N ARG A 58 6.31 2.69 5.41
CA ARG A 58 6.97 3.87 6.02
C ARG A 58 8.05 4.46 5.13
N GLN A 59 8.84 3.61 4.49
CA GLN A 59 9.90 4.07 3.59
C GLN A 59 9.31 4.60 2.28
N LEU A 60 8.20 4.01 1.82
CA LEU A 60 7.44 4.52 0.69
C LEU A 60 6.88 5.93 0.96
N GLU A 61 6.27 6.13 2.13
CA GLU A 61 5.74 7.43 2.57
C GLU A 61 6.83 8.51 2.58
N ALA A 62 7.99 8.22 3.17
CA ALA A 62 9.09 9.16 3.25
C ALA A 62 9.70 9.51 1.87
N LYS A 63 9.84 8.52 0.98
CA LYS A 63 10.49 8.70 -0.33
C LYS A 63 9.58 9.34 -1.36
N TRP A 64 8.30 8.96 -1.37
CA TRP A 64 7.35 9.34 -2.42
C TRP A 64 6.36 10.42 -2.00
N ASN A 65 6.46 10.90 -0.76
CA ASN A 65 5.50 11.81 -0.14
C ASN A 65 4.05 11.33 -0.33
N MET A 66 3.87 10.00 -0.28
CA MET A 66 2.63 9.32 -0.62
C MET A 66 1.99 8.79 0.65
N GLY A 67 0.93 9.44 1.13
CA GLY A 67 0.21 8.96 2.30
C GLY A 67 -0.40 7.56 2.11
N GLY A 68 -0.51 6.80 3.20
CA GLY A 68 -1.11 5.47 3.23
C GLY A 68 -2.43 5.29 2.44
N PRO A 69 -3.40 6.23 2.49
CA PRO A 69 -4.62 6.15 1.68
C PRO A 69 -4.36 6.20 0.17
N ALA A 70 -3.47 7.09 -0.28
CA ALA A 70 -3.09 7.20 -1.69
C ALA A 70 -2.44 5.88 -2.17
N TRP A 71 -1.51 5.34 -1.37
CA TRP A 71 -0.91 4.03 -1.65
C TRP A 71 -1.96 2.91 -1.70
N PHE A 72 -2.91 2.88 -0.77
CA PHE A 72 -3.98 1.89 -0.74
C PHE A 72 -4.81 1.87 -2.03
N HIS A 73 -5.12 3.04 -2.58
CA HIS A 73 -5.85 3.14 -3.84
C HIS A 73 -4.98 2.74 -5.04
N LEU A 74 -3.71 3.17 -5.06
CA LEU A 74 -2.76 2.81 -6.13
C LEU A 74 -2.51 1.30 -6.18
N ARG A 75 -2.23 0.67 -5.03
CA ARG A 75 -2.00 -0.79 -4.98
C ARG A 75 -3.22 -1.59 -5.45
N LYS A 76 -4.44 -1.09 -5.18
CA LYS A 76 -5.69 -1.71 -5.65
C LYS A 76 -5.80 -1.56 -7.17
N ARG A 77 -5.56 -0.36 -7.70
CA ARG A 77 -5.62 -0.07 -9.15
C ARG A 77 -4.57 -0.84 -9.93
N TRP A 78 -3.36 -0.97 -9.39
CA TRP A 78 -2.24 -1.65 -10.03
C TRP A 78 -2.24 -3.18 -9.87
N GLY A 79 -3.23 -3.77 -9.19
CA GLY A 79 -3.27 -5.22 -8.94
C GLY A 79 -2.19 -5.72 -7.97
N VAL A 80 -1.55 -4.80 -7.23
CA VAL A 80 -0.47 -5.03 -6.26
C VAL A 80 -1.01 -5.51 -4.91
N ALA A 81 -2.34 -5.61 -4.76
CA ALA A 81 -3.02 -6.06 -3.53
C ALA A 81 -2.53 -7.42 -3.00
N LYS A 82 -1.96 -8.29 -3.85
CA LYS A 82 -1.38 -9.58 -3.44
C LYS A 82 0.07 -9.51 -2.94
N LEU A 83 0.76 -8.37 -3.08
CA LEU A 83 2.14 -8.20 -2.61
C LEU A 83 2.24 -7.97 -1.09
N GLY A 84 1.11 -7.83 -0.39
CA GLY A 84 1.05 -7.80 1.08
C GLY A 84 1.30 -9.15 1.77
N ASN A 85 1.37 -10.25 1.01
CA ASN A 85 1.58 -11.61 1.54
C ASN A 85 2.66 -12.38 0.75
N ARG A 86 3.73 -11.73 0.28
CA ARG A 86 5.00 -12.48 0.25
C ARG A 86 5.37 -12.64 1.71
N ALA A 87 4.94 -13.77 2.27
CA ALA A 87 5.19 -14.18 3.62
C ALA A 87 6.69 -14.02 3.89
N ARG A 88 7.07 -12.89 4.48
CA ARG A 88 8.25 -12.90 5.33
C ARG A 88 7.86 -13.91 6.40
N PRO A 89 8.57 -15.04 6.55
CA PRO A 89 8.21 -15.98 7.58
C PRO A 89 8.50 -15.27 8.89
N VAL A 90 7.46 -14.68 9.48
CA VAL A 90 7.52 -14.23 10.87
C VAL A 90 7.62 -15.53 11.65
N PRO A 91 8.73 -15.79 12.36
CA PRO A 91 8.83 -17.00 13.15
C PRO A 91 7.66 -16.99 14.12
N ALA A 92 6.82 -18.02 14.04
CA ALA A 92 5.79 -18.23 15.04
C ALA A 92 6.50 -18.28 16.40
N ALA A 93 6.03 -17.48 17.36
CA ALA A 93 6.53 -17.55 18.72
C ALA A 93 6.53 -19.01 19.18
N PRO A 94 7.60 -19.49 19.85
CA PRO A 94 7.73 -20.88 20.21
C PRO A 94 6.57 -21.28 21.12
N ILE A 95 5.74 -22.20 20.62
CA ILE A 95 4.77 -22.91 21.45
C ILE A 95 5.58 -24.04 22.09
N ASN A 96 5.73 -24.02 23.41
CA ASN A 96 6.37 -25.07 24.22
C ASN A 96 7.86 -25.34 23.94
N GLY A 97 8.74 -24.50 24.49
CA GLY A 97 10.14 -24.87 24.84
C GLY A 97 11.08 -25.27 23.70
N SER A 98 10.61 -25.33 22.46
CA SER A 98 11.45 -25.63 21.30
C SER A 98 12.20 -24.38 20.87
N PRO A 99 13.48 -24.50 20.46
CA PRO A 99 14.22 -23.36 19.94
C PRO A 99 13.47 -22.78 18.73
N PRO A 100 13.36 -21.45 18.63
CA PRO A 100 12.69 -20.83 17.50
C PRO A 100 13.42 -21.21 16.21
N LEU A 101 12.64 -21.56 15.18
CA LEU A 101 13.23 -21.78 13.86
C LEU A 101 13.98 -20.51 13.42
N PRO A 102 15.12 -20.67 12.72
CA PRO A 102 15.85 -19.53 12.21
C PRO A 102 14.97 -18.75 11.24
N ALA A 103 15.02 -17.42 11.33
CA ALA A 103 14.37 -16.55 10.35
C ALA A 103 14.95 -16.81 8.96
N TRP A 104 14.10 -16.68 7.94
CA TRP A 104 14.53 -16.79 6.54
C TRP A 104 15.70 -15.84 6.25
N SER A 105 16.71 -16.32 5.53
CA SER A 105 17.81 -15.50 5.04
C SER A 105 18.03 -15.68 3.54
N ASP A 106 18.07 -14.56 2.81
CA ASP A 106 18.38 -14.55 1.38
C ASP A 106 19.87 -14.82 1.10
N THR A 107 20.72 -14.82 2.14
CA THR A 107 22.15 -15.15 2.04
C THR A 107 22.43 -16.64 2.13
N TRP A 108 21.41 -17.48 2.35
CA TRP A 108 21.59 -18.93 2.42
C TRP A 108 21.76 -19.56 1.04
N PRO A 109 22.54 -20.66 0.94
CA PRO A 109 22.57 -21.48 -0.26
C PRO A 109 21.17 -21.96 -0.65
N GLU A 110 20.91 -22.08 -1.95
CA GLU A 110 19.61 -22.50 -2.51
C GLU A 110 19.09 -23.82 -1.90
N SER A 111 19.99 -24.77 -1.63
CA SER A 111 19.65 -26.03 -0.98
C SER A 111 19.05 -25.85 0.42
N VAL A 112 19.53 -24.87 1.18
CA VAL A 112 19.05 -24.55 2.53
C VAL A 112 17.71 -23.80 2.45
N GLN A 113 17.56 -22.91 1.47
CA GLN A 113 16.31 -22.21 1.22
C GLN A 113 15.16 -23.17 0.90
N LEU A 114 15.40 -24.15 0.00
CA LEU A 114 14.41 -25.18 -0.35
C LEU A 114 14.05 -26.06 0.85
N ALA A 115 15.04 -26.48 1.65
CA ALA A 115 14.80 -27.27 2.85
C ALA A 115 13.94 -26.51 3.88
N TRP A 116 14.21 -25.21 4.05
CA TRP A 116 13.44 -24.35 4.96
C TRP A 116 11.97 -24.23 4.50
N LEU A 117 11.73 -24.01 3.20
CA LEU A 117 10.36 -23.95 2.64
C LEU A 117 9.58 -25.24 2.91
N GLY A 118 10.23 -26.41 2.79
CA GLY A 118 9.62 -27.69 3.11
C GLY A 118 9.14 -27.78 4.57
N ILE A 119 10.00 -27.40 5.52
CA ILE A 119 9.66 -27.39 6.95
C ILE A 119 8.47 -26.46 7.23
N TRP A 120 8.44 -25.29 6.60
CA TRP A 120 7.37 -24.32 6.81
C TRP A 120 6.02 -24.78 6.25
N ILE A 121 6.01 -25.39 5.07
CA ILE A 121 4.80 -25.99 4.50
C ILE A 121 4.23 -27.02 5.48
N SER A 122 5.07 -27.94 5.98
CA SER A 122 4.65 -28.95 6.96
C SER A 122 4.08 -28.34 8.25
N LEU A 123 4.65 -27.24 8.75
CA LEU A 123 4.17 -26.53 9.95
C LEU A 123 2.83 -25.80 9.72
N THR A 124 2.64 -25.23 8.54
CA THR A 124 1.38 -24.55 8.21
C THR A 124 0.24 -25.54 7.98
N GLU A 125 0.54 -26.73 7.44
CA GLU A 125 -0.44 -27.80 7.27
C GLU A 125 -0.85 -28.46 8.59
N THR A 126 0.07 -28.61 9.55
CA THR A 126 -0.26 -29.16 10.88
C THR A 126 -1.22 -28.24 11.64
N LYS A 127 -0.99 -26.92 11.61
CA LYS A 127 -1.91 -25.95 12.22
C LYS A 127 -3.31 -25.98 11.60
N ARG A 128 -3.45 -26.29 10.30
CA ARG A 128 -4.78 -26.45 9.66
C ARG A 128 -5.55 -27.67 10.16
N LYS A 129 -4.85 -28.77 10.51
CA LYS A 129 -5.51 -30.00 10.96
C LYS A 129 -5.96 -29.93 12.42
N GLU A 130 -5.32 -29.10 13.25
CA GLU A 130 -5.74 -28.90 14.65
C GLU A 130 -7.03 -28.08 14.78
N VAL A 131 -7.28 -27.12 13.87
CA VAL A 131 -8.50 -26.30 13.89
C VAL A 131 -9.76 -27.12 13.57
N VAL A 132 -9.65 -28.20 12.80
CA VAL A 132 -10.79 -29.04 12.40
C VAL A 132 -11.20 -30.05 13.48
N LYS A 133 -10.37 -30.28 14.51
CA LYS A 133 -10.69 -31.22 15.61
C LYS A 133 -11.49 -30.61 16.76
N HIS A 134 -11.83 -29.32 16.68
CA HIS A 134 -12.53 -28.58 17.74
C HIS A 134 -13.93 -28.09 17.34
N GLU A 135 -14.54 -28.64 16.28
CA GLU A 135 -15.96 -28.49 15.97
C GLU A 135 -16.76 -29.75 16.35
#